data_AF-A0A3L6M0C8-F1
#
_entry.id   AF-A0A3L6M0C8-F1
#
_cell.length_a   1.000
_cell.length_b   1.000
_cell.length_c   1.000
_cell.angle_alpha   90.00
_cell.angle_beta   90.00
_cell.angle_gamma   90.00
#
_symmetry.space_group_name_H-M   'P 1'
#
loop_
_entity.id
_entity.type
_entity.pdbx_description
1 polymer ?
#
loop_
_entity_poly.entity_id
_entity_poly.type
_entity_poly.pdbx_seq_one_letter_code
_entity_poly.pdbx_strand_id
1 'polypeptide(L)'
;MSDKYVEAALQRGAVRSVEIEQKIRTAMDTIEAEMNANDGIYPMNGGAVSKNEVARRAGIGITTLFSPKQKKLGKKVDLWLITLKKKETVGRERVRRTYAERAEDWKERYLALQDSHVKTELDLMEALAEKEKAVTEAQNLRDEKALLLEQLRLAGAKNVTAFPKEKH
;
A
#
# COMPACT_ATOMS: atom_id res chain seq x y z
N MET A 1 40.45 -16.74 -46.19
CA MET A 1 39.34 -17.22 -45.35
C MET A 1 39.51 -16.86 -43.85
N SER A 2 40.27 -15.81 -43.49
CA SER A 2 40.69 -15.58 -42.09
C SER A 2 40.10 -14.31 -41.47
N ASP A 3 40.26 -13.15 -42.11
CA ASP A 3 39.96 -11.87 -41.44
C ASP A 3 38.48 -11.62 -41.16
N LYS A 4 37.59 -11.98 -42.10
CA LYS A 4 36.15 -11.75 -41.96
C LYS A 4 35.52 -12.49 -40.78
N TYR A 5 36.05 -13.66 -40.42
CA TYR A 5 35.58 -14.46 -39.27
C TYR A 5 36.16 -13.93 -37.95
N VAL A 6 37.40 -13.47 -37.95
CA VAL A 6 38.04 -12.83 -36.78
C VAL A 6 37.35 -11.52 -36.45
N GLU A 7 37.06 -10.70 -37.45
CA GLU A 7 36.39 -9.41 -37.31
C GLU A 7 34.93 -9.58 -36.84
N ALA A 8 34.20 -10.55 -37.40
CA ALA A 8 32.86 -10.90 -36.92
C ALA A 8 32.87 -11.43 -35.47
N ALA A 9 33.89 -12.21 -35.08
CA ALA A 9 34.04 -12.68 -33.70
C ALA A 9 34.35 -11.55 -32.71
N LEU A 10 35.16 -10.57 -33.12
CA LEU A 10 35.44 -9.36 -32.33
C LEU A 10 34.18 -8.51 -32.13
N GLN A 11 33.41 -8.29 -33.20
CA GLN A 11 32.14 -7.54 -33.15
C GLN A 11 31.12 -8.21 -32.23
N ARG A 12 30.92 -9.54 -32.36
CA ARG A 12 30.06 -10.31 -31.46
C ARG A 12 30.53 -10.23 -29.99
N GLY A 13 31.84 -10.23 -29.78
CA GLY A 13 32.45 -10.07 -28.46
C GLY A 13 32.20 -8.70 -27.82
N ALA A 14 32.22 -7.64 -28.63
CA ALA A 14 31.90 -6.27 -28.20
C ALA A 14 30.42 -6.12 -27.83
N VAL A 15 29.51 -6.58 -28.70
CA VAL A 15 28.06 -6.55 -28.45
C VAL A 15 27.71 -7.28 -27.14
N ARG A 16 28.22 -8.51 -26.98
CA ARG A 16 28.01 -9.30 -25.76
C ARG A 16 28.55 -8.60 -24.50
N SER A 17 29.63 -7.85 -24.63
CA SER A 17 30.20 -7.14 -23.49
C SER A 17 29.34 -5.96 -23.04
N VAL A 18 28.73 -5.24 -24.00
CA VAL A 18 27.77 -4.15 -23.73
C VAL A 18 26.49 -4.72 -23.11
N GLU A 19 25.96 -5.83 -23.64
CA GLU A 19 24.78 -6.49 -23.08
C GLU A 19 24.99 -6.91 -21.61
N ILE A 20 26.17 -7.47 -21.29
CA ILE A 20 26.53 -7.84 -19.92
C ILE A 20 26.58 -6.60 -19.01
N GLU A 21 27.18 -5.50 -19.48
CA GLU A 21 27.20 -4.25 -18.72
C GLU A 21 25.79 -3.73 -18.44
N GLN A 22 24.90 -3.76 -19.43
CA GLN A 22 23.53 -3.33 -19.25
C GLN A 22 22.78 -4.19 -18.24
N LYS A 23 22.91 -5.52 -18.33
CA LYS A 23 22.27 -6.44 -17.37
C LYS A 23 22.71 -6.20 -15.93
N ILE A 24 24.01 -5.96 -15.72
CA ILE A 24 24.55 -5.66 -14.39
C ILE A 24 24.01 -4.33 -13.86
N ARG A 25 23.97 -3.28 -14.70
CA ARG A 25 23.44 -1.97 -14.31
C ARG A 25 21.96 -2.07 -13.92
N THR A 26 21.15 -2.69 -14.78
CA THR A 26 19.73 -2.92 -14.48
C THR A 26 19.55 -3.72 -13.19
N ALA A 27 20.41 -4.71 -12.92
CA ALA A 27 20.36 -5.45 -11.66
C ALA A 27 20.69 -4.57 -10.45
N MET A 28 21.69 -3.69 -10.55
CA MET A 28 22.03 -2.73 -9.49
C MET A 28 20.88 -1.76 -9.24
N ASP A 29 20.30 -1.16 -10.28
CA ASP A 29 19.18 -0.22 -10.19
C ASP A 29 17.95 -0.89 -9.56
N THR A 30 17.67 -2.14 -9.94
CA THR A 30 16.56 -2.89 -9.36
C THR A 30 16.79 -3.17 -7.88
N ILE A 31 18.02 -3.53 -7.49
CA ILE A 31 18.36 -3.75 -6.07
C ILE A 31 18.19 -2.44 -5.28
N GLU A 32 18.62 -1.30 -5.83
CA GLU A 32 18.42 0.00 -5.16
C GLU A 32 16.93 0.34 -5.04
N ALA A 33 16.13 0.12 -6.07
CA ALA A 33 14.68 0.35 -6.03
C ALA A 33 14.00 -0.54 -4.98
N GLU A 34 14.36 -1.82 -4.91
CA GLU A 34 13.86 -2.75 -3.89
C GLU A 34 14.26 -2.33 -2.48
N MET A 35 15.49 -1.83 -2.30
CA MET A 35 15.93 -1.31 -1.01
C MET A 35 15.17 -0.04 -0.63
N ASN A 36 15.00 0.91 -1.54
CA ASN A 36 14.26 2.15 -1.31
C ASN A 36 12.80 1.87 -0.95
N ALA A 37 12.17 0.89 -1.59
CA ALA A 37 10.79 0.47 -1.28
C ALA A 37 10.67 -0.26 0.08
N ASN A 38 11.79 -0.68 0.67
CA ASN A 38 11.86 -1.41 1.94
C ASN A 38 12.68 -0.64 2.98
N ASP A 39 12.61 0.70 2.97
CA ASP A 39 13.26 1.58 3.95
C ASP A 39 14.79 1.39 4.05
N GLY A 40 15.45 1.21 2.90
CA GLY A 40 16.90 0.99 2.80
C GLY A 40 17.34 -0.45 3.10
N ILE A 41 16.40 -1.38 3.28
CA ILE A 41 16.68 -2.78 3.62
C ILE A 41 16.50 -3.65 2.38
N TYR A 42 17.52 -4.43 2.02
CA TYR A 42 17.37 -5.37 0.91
C TYR A 42 16.45 -6.55 1.30
N PRO A 43 15.38 -6.85 0.54
CA PRO A 43 14.42 -7.89 0.93
C PRO A 43 14.94 -9.31 0.71
N MET A 44 15.84 -9.51 -0.26
CA MET A 44 16.31 -10.83 -0.68
C MET A 44 17.62 -11.23 0.01
N ASN A 45 17.99 -12.51 -0.09
CA ASN A 45 19.26 -13.05 0.41
C ASN A 45 19.55 -12.71 1.90
N GLY A 46 18.50 -12.68 2.73
CA GLY A 46 18.60 -12.28 4.13
C GLY A 46 19.09 -10.85 4.34
N GLY A 47 18.88 -9.96 3.37
CA GLY A 47 19.30 -8.56 3.40
C GLY A 47 20.78 -8.31 3.17
N ALA A 48 21.50 -9.29 2.66
CA ALA A 48 22.89 -9.13 2.24
C ALA A 48 22.99 -8.97 0.72
N VAL A 49 23.47 -7.80 0.27
CA VAL A 49 23.85 -7.58 -1.12
C VAL A 49 25.33 -7.91 -1.30
N SER A 50 25.63 -8.85 -2.19
CA SER A 50 26.99 -9.29 -2.50
C SER A 50 27.24 -9.29 -4.01
N LYS A 51 28.50 -9.42 -4.42
CA LYS A 51 28.85 -9.51 -5.85
C LYS A 51 28.20 -10.71 -6.53
N ASN A 52 28.05 -11.82 -5.81
CA ASN A 52 27.33 -12.99 -6.28
C ASN A 52 25.83 -12.69 -6.46
N GLU A 53 25.25 -11.93 -5.55
CA GLU A 53 23.84 -11.54 -5.63
C GLU A 53 23.58 -10.65 -6.84
N VAL A 54 24.45 -9.68 -7.11
CA VAL A 54 24.36 -8.84 -8.33
C VAL A 54 24.47 -9.70 -9.59
N ALA A 55 25.41 -10.64 -9.64
CA ALA A 55 25.56 -11.56 -10.77
C ALA A 55 24.31 -12.43 -10.99
N ARG A 56 23.76 -12.97 -9.89
CA ARG A 56 22.52 -13.76 -9.90
C ARG A 56 21.34 -12.96 -10.44
N ARG A 57 21.16 -11.72 -9.97
CA ARG A 57 20.09 -10.81 -10.41
C ARG A 57 20.25 -10.39 -11.87
N ALA A 58 21.48 -10.21 -12.33
CA ALA A 58 21.79 -9.93 -13.74
C ALA A 58 21.69 -11.16 -14.65
N GLY A 59 21.44 -12.37 -14.11
CA GLY A 59 21.36 -13.61 -14.89
C GLY A 59 22.70 -14.02 -15.51
N ILE A 60 23.81 -13.69 -14.86
CA ILE A 60 25.17 -14.04 -15.32
C ILE A 60 25.90 -14.89 -14.29
N GLY A 61 26.83 -15.73 -14.76
CA GLY A 61 27.74 -16.45 -13.86
C GLY A 61 28.71 -15.49 -13.17
N ILE A 62 28.95 -15.67 -11.87
CA ILE A 62 29.84 -14.80 -11.07
C ILE A 62 31.26 -14.71 -11.66
N THR A 63 31.74 -15.79 -12.28
CA THR A 63 33.05 -15.85 -12.95
C THR A 63 33.21 -14.82 -14.06
N THR A 64 32.11 -14.40 -14.69
CA THR A 64 32.08 -13.36 -15.73
C THR A 64 32.66 -12.05 -15.20
N LEU A 65 32.36 -11.67 -13.96
CA LEU A 65 32.85 -10.44 -13.33
C LEU A 65 34.35 -10.47 -13.00
N PHE A 66 34.95 -11.66 -12.97
CA PHE A 66 36.39 -11.85 -12.76
C PHE A 66 37.17 -12.01 -14.07
N SER A 67 36.47 -12.11 -15.21
CA SER A 67 37.12 -12.25 -16.51
C SER A 67 37.93 -11.00 -16.88
N PRO A 68 39.06 -11.14 -17.60
CA PRO A 68 39.89 -10.00 -18.00
C PRO A 68 39.11 -8.92 -18.77
N LYS A 69 38.18 -9.35 -19.64
CA LYS A 69 37.33 -8.45 -20.45
C LYS A 69 36.40 -7.60 -19.59
N GLN A 70 35.89 -8.16 -18.49
CA GLN A 70 34.91 -7.49 -17.61
C GLN A 70 35.51 -7.02 -16.29
N LYS A 71 36.85 -7.05 -16.14
CA LYS A 71 37.54 -6.65 -14.91
C LYS A 71 37.21 -5.23 -14.46
N LYS A 72 37.08 -4.29 -15.41
CA LYS A 72 36.67 -2.90 -15.12
C LYS A 72 35.25 -2.85 -14.55
N LEU A 73 34.32 -3.60 -15.14
CA LEU A 73 32.94 -3.68 -14.68
C LEU A 73 32.86 -4.34 -13.29
N GLY A 74 33.60 -5.42 -13.07
CA GLY A 74 33.71 -6.07 -11.76
C GLY A 74 34.16 -5.10 -10.66
N LYS A 75 35.12 -4.21 -10.95
CA LYS A 75 35.55 -3.16 -10.01
C LYS A 75 34.47 -2.11 -9.74
N LYS A 76 33.66 -1.74 -10.75
CA LYS A 76 32.52 -0.82 -10.56
C LYS A 76 31.50 -1.43 -9.59
N VAL A 77 31.20 -2.72 -9.73
CA VAL A 77 30.31 -3.44 -8.81
C VAL A 77 30.89 -3.45 -7.40
N ASP A 78 32.20 -3.70 -7.24
CA ASP A 78 32.85 -3.68 -5.92
C ASP A 78 32.76 -2.30 -5.26
N LEU A 79 33.02 -1.23 -6.01
CA LEU A 79 32.90 0.15 -5.53
C LEU A 79 31.46 0.46 -5.11
N TRP A 80 30.48 0.06 -5.92
CA TRP A 80 29.07 0.24 -5.61
C TRP A 80 28.65 -0.52 -4.33
N LEU A 81 29.12 -1.75 -4.14
CA LEU A 81 28.85 -2.51 -2.92
C LEU A 81 29.46 -1.81 -1.68
N ILE A 82 30.63 -1.18 -1.84
CA ILE A 82 31.26 -0.40 -0.76
C ILE A 82 30.43 0.85 -0.45
N THR A 83 29.94 1.57 -1.46
CA THR A 83 29.09 2.75 -1.24
C THR A 83 27.76 2.37 -0.61
N LEU A 84 27.15 1.26 -1.06
CA LEU A 84 25.90 0.74 -0.53
C LEU A 84 26.03 0.41 0.96
N LYS A 85 27.12 -0.27 1.36
CA LYS A 85 27.39 -0.59 2.77
C LYS A 85 27.63 0.63 3.67
N LYS A 86 28.06 1.76 3.09
CA LYS A 86 28.28 3.01 3.84
C LYS A 86 26.99 3.82 3.99
N LYS A 87 26.15 3.81 2.97
CA LYS A 87 24.95 4.65 2.89
C LYS A 87 23.71 3.97 3.49
N GLU A 88 23.56 2.67 3.24
CA GLU A 88 22.33 1.94 3.53
C GLU A 88 22.55 0.89 4.64
N THR A 89 21.46 0.52 5.31
CA THR A 89 21.48 -0.46 6.42
C THR A 89 21.52 -1.89 5.88
N VAL A 90 22.63 -2.28 5.25
CA VAL A 90 22.76 -3.60 4.58
C VAL A 90 23.49 -4.60 5.48
N GLY A 91 22.89 -5.77 5.74
CA GLY A 91 23.55 -6.86 6.47
C GLY A 91 22.62 -7.76 7.29
N ARG A 92 22.86 -9.07 7.25
CA ARG A 92 21.97 -10.15 7.75
C ARG A 92 21.53 -10.03 9.22
N GLU A 93 22.44 -9.61 10.09
CA GLU A 93 22.19 -9.49 11.53
C GLU A 93 21.42 -8.21 11.88
N ARG A 94 21.70 -7.12 11.18
CA ARG A 94 21.02 -5.82 11.35
C ARG A 94 19.62 -5.85 10.77
N VAL A 95 19.46 -6.53 9.63
CA VAL A 95 18.17 -6.82 8.97
C VAL A 95 17.24 -7.65 9.86
N ARG A 96 17.78 -8.52 10.73
CA ARG A 96 16.95 -9.34 11.62
C ARG A 96 16.27 -8.51 12.72
N ARG A 97 16.93 -7.47 13.23
CA ARG A 97 16.29 -6.50 14.16
C ARG A 97 15.18 -5.72 13.45
N THR A 98 15.43 -5.26 12.24
CA THR A 98 14.44 -4.49 11.47
C THR A 98 13.24 -5.32 11.01
N TYR A 99 13.36 -6.63 10.79
CA TYR A 99 12.19 -7.48 10.56
C TYR A 99 11.28 -7.59 11.79
N ALA A 100 11.85 -7.74 12.98
CA ALA A 100 11.07 -7.80 14.22
C ALA A 100 10.40 -6.45 14.51
N GLU A 101 11.14 -5.35 14.35
CA GLU A 101 10.61 -3.98 14.48
C GLU A 101 9.48 -3.74 13.47
N ARG A 102 9.67 -4.10 12.19
CA ARG A 102 8.60 -3.98 11.19
C ARG A 102 7.40 -4.87 11.49
N ALA A 103 7.61 -6.08 12.00
CA ALA A 103 6.50 -6.95 12.38
C ALA A 103 5.70 -6.35 13.54
N GLU A 104 6.37 -5.71 14.50
CA GLU A 104 5.70 -4.99 15.59
C GLU A 104 4.98 -3.74 15.08
N ASP A 105 5.58 -2.95 14.19
CA ASP A 105 4.93 -1.80 13.53
C ASP A 105 3.66 -2.23 12.79
N TRP A 106 3.72 -3.32 12.02
CA TRP A 106 2.56 -3.86 11.31
C TRP A 106 1.47 -4.34 12.26
N LYS A 107 1.87 -4.98 13.35
CA LYS A 107 0.95 -5.41 14.41
C LYS A 107 0.29 -4.22 15.09
N GLU A 108 1.04 -3.17 15.40
CA GLU A 108 0.51 -1.92 15.99
C GLU A 108 -0.52 -1.28 15.06
N ARG A 109 -0.19 -1.14 13.77
CA ARG A 109 -1.12 -0.61 12.76
C ARG A 109 -2.38 -1.46 12.62
N TYR A 110 -2.23 -2.79 12.66
CA TYR A 110 -3.35 -3.71 12.58
C TYR A 110 -4.26 -3.59 13.79
N LEU A 111 -3.69 -3.52 15.00
CA LEU A 111 -4.45 -3.33 16.24
C LEU A 111 -5.17 -1.98 16.24
N ALA A 112 -4.51 -0.91 15.81
CA ALA A 112 -5.13 0.42 15.69
C ALA A 112 -6.31 0.42 14.69
N LEU A 113 -6.17 -0.30 13.57
CA LEU A 113 -7.25 -0.46 12.60
C LEU A 113 -8.43 -1.26 13.18
N GLN A 114 -8.13 -2.34 13.90
CA GLN A 114 -9.14 -3.15 14.58
C GLN A 114 -9.91 -2.32 15.61
N ASP A 115 -9.20 -1.55 16.44
CA ASP A 115 -9.81 -0.66 17.44
C ASP A 115 -10.69 0.41 16.78
N SER A 116 -10.22 0.99 15.68
CA SER A 116 -11.01 1.95 14.89
C SER A 116 -12.28 1.31 14.35
N HIS A 117 -12.19 0.08 13.83
CA HIS A 117 -13.35 -0.63 13.29
C HIS A 117 -14.37 -0.93 14.40
N VAL A 118 -13.91 -1.45 15.54
CA VAL A 118 -14.78 -1.72 16.70
C VAL A 118 -15.51 -0.45 17.16
N LYS A 119 -14.81 0.69 17.22
CA LYS A 119 -15.44 1.98 17.55
C LYS A 119 -16.51 2.37 16.54
N THR A 120 -16.21 2.28 15.25
CA THR A 120 -17.20 2.64 14.21
C THR A 120 -18.42 1.72 14.20
N GLU A 121 -18.26 0.44 14.54
CA GLU A 121 -19.40 -0.47 14.68
C GLU A 121 -20.26 -0.10 15.89
N LEU A 122 -19.64 0.27 17.02
CA LEU A 122 -20.39 0.74 18.19
C LEU A 122 -21.14 2.04 17.89
N ASP A 123 -20.48 3.01 17.25
CA ASP A 123 -21.10 4.28 16.84
C ASP A 123 -22.29 4.03 15.88
N LEU A 124 -22.16 3.06 14.97
CA LEU A 124 -23.24 2.67 14.06
C LEU A 124 -24.42 2.05 14.82
N MET A 125 -24.15 1.16 15.78
CA MET A 125 -25.19 0.56 16.61
C MET A 125 -25.95 1.61 17.43
N GLU A 126 -25.23 2.58 17.99
CA GLU A 126 -25.83 3.70 18.73
C GLU A 126 -26.72 4.56 17.82
N ALA A 127 -26.21 4.96 16.65
CA ALA A 127 -26.97 5.75 15.67
C ALA A 127 -28.23 5.01 15.17
N LEU A 128 -28.16 3.69 14.99
CA LEU A 128 -29.32 2.88 14.60
C LEU A 128 -30.36 2.83 15.72
N ALA A 129 -29.94 2.68 16.97
CA ALA A 129 -30.84 2.68 18.13
C ALA A 129 -31.52 4.05 18.31
N GLU A 130 -30.79 5.15 18.14
CA GLU A 130 -31.35 6.51 18.17
C GLU A 130 -32.36 6.73 17.05
N LYS A 131 -32.03 6.29 15.83
CA LYS A 131 -32.94 6.37 14.69
C LYS A 131 -34.23 5.61 14.96
N GLU A 132 -34.16 4.40 15.50
CA GLU A 132 -35.34 3.59 15.82
C GLU A 132 -36.24 4.27 16.87
N LYS A 133 -35.64 4.86 17.92
CA LYS A 133 -36.37 5.67 18.91
C LYS A 133 -37.06 6.86 18.26
N ALA A 134 -36.34 7.64 17.46
CA ALA A 134 -36.88 8.81 16.78
C ALA A 134 -38.01 8.46 15.80
N VAL A 135 -37.90 7.33 15.09
CA VAL A 135 -38.95 6.84 14.19
C VAL A 135 -40.21 6.48 14.99
N THR A 136 -40.04 5.78 16.11
CA THR A 136 -41.16 5.39 16.98
C THR A 136 -41.85 6.61 17.58
N GLU A 137 -41.09 7.58 18.09
CA GLU A 137 -41.62 8.83 18.65
C GLU A 137 -42.34 9.66 17.60
N ALA A 138 -41.77 9.79 16.40
CA ALA A 138 -42.41 10.49 15.28
C ALA A 138 -43.73 9.82 14.87
N GLN A 139 -43.82 8.49 14.96
CA GLN A 139 -45.06 7.77 14.69
C GLN A 139 -46.11 8.04 15.77
N ASN A 140 -45.73 7.94 17.05
CA ASN A 140 -46.63 8.24 18.17
C ASN A 140 -47.19 9.67 18.09
N LEU A 141 -46.34 10.66 17.82
CA LEU A 141 -46.75 12.05 17.66
C LEU A 141 -47.69 12.26 16.46
N ARG A 142 -47.50 11.51 15.36
CA ARG A 142 -48.43 11.55 14.22
C ARG A 142 -49.79 10.98 14.58
N ASP A 143 -49.81 9.87 15.30
CA ASP A 143 -51.04 9.20 15.72
C ASP A 143 -51.82 10.06 16.74
N GLU A 144 -51.11 10.65 17.72
CA GLU A 144 -51.69 11.60 18.67
C GLU A 144 -52.24 12.85 17.96
N LYS A 145 -51.48 13.42 17.02
CA LYS A 145 -51.94 14.57 16.23
C LYS A 145 -53.20 14.22 15.44
N ALA A 146 -53.24 13.04 14.82
CA ALA A 146 -54.41 12.59 14.08
C ALA A 146 -55.64 12.45 14.98
N LEU A 147 -55.46 11.87 16.18
CA LEU A 147 -56.52 11.75 17.18
C LEU A 147 -57.04 13.12 17.64
N LEU A 148 -56.14 14.06 17.96
CA LEU A 148 -56.51 15.40 18.40
C LEU A 148 -57.23 16.19 17.30
N LEU A 149 -56.79 16.08 16.05
CA LEU A 149 -57.48 16.70 14.91
C LEU A 149 -58.89 16.14 14.73
N GLU A 150 -59.08 14.84 14.92
CA GLU A 150 -60.41 14.22 14.87
C GLU A 150 -61.31 14.68 16.03
N GLN A 151 -60.77 14.79 17.24
CA GLN A 151 -61.49 15.34 18.39
C GLN A 151 -61.92 16.80 18.15
N LEU A 152 -61.03 17.63 17.60
CA LEU A 152 -61.34 19.02 17.25
C LEU A 152 -62.43 19.10 16.16
N ARG A 153 -62.37 18.22 15.15
CA ARG A 153 -63.40 18.13 14.10
C ARG A 153 -64.78 17.82 14.69
N LEU A 154 -64.86 16.84 15.59
CA LEU A 154 -66.10 16.44 16.24
C LEU A 154 -66.64 17.53 17.19
N ALA A 155 -65.76 18.22 17.92
CA ALA A 155 -66.14 19.32 18.81
C ALA A 155 -66.61 20.56 18.03
N GLY A 156 -65.95 20.90 16.93
CA GLY A 156 -66.34 22.00 16.05
C GLY A 156 -67.70 21.77 15.38
N ALA A 157 -68.00 20.53 14.97
CA ALA A 157 -69.28 20.17 14.36
C ALA A 157 -70.48 20.32 15.32
N LYS A 158 -70.28 20.24 16.64
CA LYS A 158 -71.35 20.38 17.63
C LYS A 158 -71.73 21.83 17.95
N ASN A 159 -70.88 22.81 17.64
CA ASN A 159 -71.04 24.19 18.08
C ASN A 159 -71.41 25.19 16.96
N VAL A 160 -71.68 24.74 15.73
CA VAL A 160 -72.13 25.61 14.63
C VAL A 160 -73.66 25.60 14.53
N THR A 161 -74.33 26.48 15.26
CA THR A 161 -75.73 26.86 15.01
C THR A 161 -75.76 28.03 14.04
N ALA A 162 -76.40 27.85 12.88
CA ALA A 162 -76.61 28.93 11.92
C ALA A 162 -77.60 29.95 12.49
N PHE A 163 -77.20 31.23 12.57
CA PHE A 163 -78.11 32.31 12.91
C PHE A 163 -79.20 32.43 11.82
N PRO A 164 -80.50 32.43 12.18
CA PRO A 164 -81.55 32.58 11.20
C PRO A 164 -81.50 33.99 10.60
N LYS A 165 -81.43 34.08 9.27
CA LYS A 165 -81.61 35.35 8.55
C LYS A 165 -83.06 35.81 8.74
N GLU A 166 -83.25 36.92 9.46
CA GLU A 166 -84.53 37.61 9.50
C GLU A 166 -84.92 38.04 8.08
N LYS A 167 -86.12 37.65 7.65
CA LYS A 167 -86.75 38.16 6.43
C LYS A 167 -87.60 39.37 6.83
N HIS A 168 -87.34 40.49 6.15
CA HIS A 168 -88.17 41.70 6.14
C HIS A 168 -89.62 41.38 5.74
#